data_AF-A0AAV2D2P2-F1
#
_entry.id   AF-A0AAV2D2P2-F1
#
_cell.length_a   1.000
_cell.length_b   1.000
_cell.length_c   1.000
_cell.angle_alpha   90.00
_cell.angle_beta   90.00
_cell.angle_gamma   90.00
#
_symmetry.space_group_name_H-M   'P 1'
#
loop_
_entity.id
_entity.type
_entity.pdbx_description
1 polymer ?
#
loop_
_entity_poly.entity_id
_entity_poly.type
_entity_poly.pdbx_seq_one_letter_code
_entity_poly.pdbx_strand_id
1 'polypeptide(L)' 'MKCSTIFLLFLVAFFIAGNEEVTAQRYCDKGIIKTSPQCLRDECTSECQQQFGKDAHGLCDSNSCRCFQPC' A
#
# COMPACT_ATOMS: atom_id res chain seq x y z
N MET A 1 -47.99 20.38 -8.69
CA MET A 1 -47.14 20.25 -7.48
C MET A 1 -47.42 18.89 -6.87
N LYS A 2 -46.54 17.89 -6.79
CA LYS A 2 -45.09 17.90 -6.58
C LYS A 2 -44.48 16.61 -7.19
N CYS A 3 -43.66 16.77 -8.23
CA CYS A 3 -42.72 15.80 -8.77
C CYS A 3 -41.58 15.55 -7.77
N SER A 4 -41.86 14.96 -6.60
CA SER A 4 -40.97 15.11 -5.44
C SER A 4 -40.63 13.81 -4.70
N THR A 5 -40.67 12.66 -5.38
CA THR A 5 -40.20 11.39 -4.79
C THR A 5 -39.12 10.70 -5.61
N ILE A 6 -39.05 10.94 -6.93
CA ILE A 6 -38.00 10.36 -7.78
C ILE A 6 -36.64 11.03 -7.52
N PHE A 7 -36.63 12.32 -7.17
CA PHE A 7 -35.41 13.09 -6.92
C PHE A 7 -34.66 12.64 -5.64
N LEU A 8 -35.37 12.09 -4.65
CA LEU A 8 -34.78 11.60 -3.40
C LEU A 8 -34.06 10.25 -3.55
N LEU A 9 -34.48 9.42 -4.50
CA LEU A 9 -33.84 8.13 -4.77
C LEU A 9 -32.50 8.28 -5.51
N PHE A 10 -32.36 9.31 -6.35
CA PHE A 10 -31.11 9.59 -7.06
C PHE A 10 -30.00 10.14 -6.16
N LEU A 11 -30.34 10.88 -5.10
CA LEU A 11 -29.35 11.43 -4.16
C LEU A 11 -28.66 10.35 -3.32
N VAL A 12 -29.34 9.24 -3.00
CA VAL A 12 -28.74 8.16 -2.19
C VAL A 12 -27.76 7.31 -3.02
N ALA A 13 -27.98 7.18 -4.34
CA ALA A 13 -27.12 6.40 -5.22
C ALA A 13 -25.74 7.06 -5.46
N PHE A 14 -25.62 8.38 -5.28
CA PHE A 14 -24.36 9.11 -5.49
C PHE A 14 -23.37 9.03 -4.31
N PHE A 15 -23.79 8.65 -3.10
CA PHE A 15 -22.89 8.55 -1.95
C PHE A 15 -22.13 7.21 -1.86
N ILE A 16 -22.46 6.22 -2.69
CA ILE A 16 -21.80 4.90 -2.68
C ILE A 16 -20.71 4.80 -3.75
N ALA A 17 -20.64 5.77 -4.67
CA ALA A 17 -19.67 5.80 -5.75
C ALA A 17 -18.70 6.98 -5.55
N GLY A 18 -17.47 6.67 -5.15
CA GLY A 18 -16.36 7.61 -5.28
C GLY A 18 -15.71 7.96 -3.96
N ASN A 19 -14.77 7.14 -3.53
CA ASN A 19 -13.36 7.44 -3.80
C ASN A 19 -12.51 6.46 -2.99
N GLU A 20 -12.44 5.21 -3.45
CA GLU A 20 -11.27 4.40 -3.18
C GLU A 20 -10.20 4.94 -4.13
N GLU A 21 -9.56 6.04 -3.74
CA GLU A 21 -8.38 6.55 -4.45
C GLU A 21 -7.31 5.47 -4.32
N VAL A 22 -7.24 4.58 -5.32
CA VAL A 22 -6.09 3.70 -5.54
C VAL A 22 -4.94 4.60 -5.96
N THR A 23 -4.42 5.36 -5.00
CA THR A 23 -3.14 6.02 -5.12
C THR A 23 -2.13 4.89 -5.16
N ALA A 24 -1.65 4.57 -6.35
CA ALA A 24 -0.46 3.74 -6.51
C ALA A 24 0.68 4.48 -5.78
N GLN A 25 0.88 4.18 -4.48
CA GLN A 25 1.98 4.72 -3.70
C GLN A 25 3.27 4.39 -4.45
N ARG A 26 4.02 5.43 -4.81
CA ARG A 26 5.34 5.24 -5.41
C ARG A 26 6.27 4.74 -4.32
N TYR A 27 6.76 3.52 -4.48
CA TYR A 27 7.77 2.96 -3.59
C TYR A 27 9.17 3.31 -4.13
N CYS A 28 9.98 3.92 -3.27
CA CYS A 28 11.38 4.20 -3.47
C CYS A 28 12.21 3.00 -3.01
N ASP A 29 13.08 2.49 -3.89
CA ASP A 29 14.05 1.44 -3.56
C ASP A 29 15.15 2.00 -2.65
N LYS A 30 15.41 1.31 -1.54
CA LYS A 30 16.48 1.64 -0.58
C LYS A 30 17.71 0.73 -0.71
N GLY A 31 17.63 -0.25 -1.60
CA GLY A 31 18.69 -1.22 -1.86
C GLY A 31 18.62 -2.45 -0.96
N ILE A 32 19.68 -3.24 -1.03
CA ILE A 32 19.83 -4.48 -0.26
C ILE A 32 20.41 -4.15 1.12
N ILE A 33 19.75 -4.59 2.18
CA ILE A 33 20.23 -4.39 3.56
C ILE A 33 20.94 -5.61 4.14
N LYS A 34 20.62 -6.81 3.63
CA LYS A 34 21.11 -8.08 4.15
C LYS A 34 21.14 -9.13 3.06
N THR A 35 22.17 -9.96 3.05
CA THR A 35 22.22 -11.18 2.24
C THR A 35 22.15 -12.38 3.18
N SER A 36 21.13 -13.21 3.02
CA SER A 36 20.92 -14.42 3.80
C SER A 36 20.54 -15.58 2.86
N PRO A 37 21.23 -16.73 2.93
CA PRO A 37 20.84 -17.93 2.17
C PRO A 37 19.43 -18.42 2.52
N GLN A 38 18.87 -17.96 3.64
CA GLN A 38 17.46 -18.14 4.01
C GLN A 38 16.82 -16.76 4.15
N CYS A 39 16.63 -16.06 3.04
CA CYS A 39 15.91 -14.79 3.08
C CYS A 39 14.42 -15.07 3.37
N LEU A 40 14.01 -14.79 4.60
CA LEU A 40 12.62 -14.86 5.02
C LEU A 40 11.97 -13.49 4.82
N ARG A 41 10.87 -13.46 4.06
CA ARG A 41 10.18 -12.21 3.73
C ARG A 41 9.73 -11.43 4.96
N ASP A 42 9.26 -12.12 6.01
CA ASP A 42 8.78 -11.48 7.23
C ASP A 42 9.92 -10.85 8.03
N GLU A 43 11.05 -11.55 8.16
CA GLU A 43 12.27 -11.02 8.78
C GLU A 43 12.80 -9.83 7.99
N CYS A 44 12.89 -9.97 6.66
CA CYS A 44 13.29 -8.90 5.75
C CYS A 44 12.39 -7.66 5.89
N THR A 45 11.07 -7.86 5.93
CA THR A 45 10.11 -6.76 6.12
C THR A 45 10.28 -6.10 7.47
N SER A 46 10.43 -6.88 8.55
CA SER A 46 10.67 -6.36 9.89
C SER A 46 11.96 -5.54 9.96
N GLU A 47 13.06 -6.01 9.36
CA GLU A 47 14.32 -5.28 9.31
C GLU A 47 14.19 -3.98 8.50
N CYS A 48 13.53 -4.02 7.34
CA CYS A 48 13.25 -2.83 6.54
C CYS A 48 12.43 -1.81 7.33
N GLN A 49 11.43 -2.26 8.09
CA GLN A 49 10.60 -1.39 8.92
C GLN A 49 11.37 -0.77 10.09
N GLN A 50 12.29 -1.52 10.69
CA GLN A 50 13.17 -1.02 11.74
C GLN A 50 14.14 0.05 11.22
N GLN A 51 14.64 -0.07 10.00
CA GLN A 51 15.60 0.88 9.43
C GLN A 51 14.95 2.11 8.78
N PHE A 52 13.86 1.91 8.04
CA PHE A 52 13.27 2.93 7.16
C PHE A 52 11.89 3.40 7.60
N GLY A 53 11.32 2.80 8.65
CA GLY A 53 10.01 3.16 9.22
C GLY A 53 8.92 2.14 8.89
N LYS A 54 7.80 2.22 9.63
CA LYS A 54 6.70 1.24 9.61
C LYS A 54 6.09 0.97 8.22
N ASP A 55 6.17 1.94 7.32
CA ASP A 55 5.59 1.85 5.97
C ASP A 55 6.57 1.24 4.96
N ALA A 56 7.79 0.90 5.39
CA ALA A 56 8.76 0.17 4.57
C ALA A 56 8.37 -1.31 4.44
N HIS A 57 8.75 -1.90 3.31
CA HIS A 57 8.52 -3.29 2.98
C HIS A 57 9.80 -3.95 2.48
N GLY A 58 9.96 -5.22 2.84
CA GLY A 58 11.10 -6.03 2.43
C GLY A 58 10.70 -7.06 1.38
N LEU A 59 11.55 -7.24 0.38
CA LEU A 59 11.41 -8.29 -0.62
C LEU A 59 12.69 -9.10 -0.70
N CYS A 60 12.54 -10.42 -0.72
CA CYS A 60 13.64 -11.34 -0.90
C CYS A 60 13.87 -11.58 -2.40
N ASP A 61 15.03 -11.17 -2.88
CA ASP A 61 15.50 -11.41 -4.24
C ASP A 61 16.85 -12.14 -4.16
N SER A 62 16.93 -13.35 -4.71
CA SER A 62 18.19 -14.09 -4.86
C SER A 62 19.04 -14.14 -3.58
N ASN A 63 18.43 -14.54 -2.46
CA ASN A 63 19.05 -14.57 -1.12
C ASN A 63 19.42 -13.21 -0.54
N SER A 64 18.87 -12.12 -1.07
CA SER A 64 19.09 -10.76 -0.59
C SER A 64 17.77 -10.11 -0.18
N CYS A 65 17.77 -9.47 0.97
CA CYS A 65 16.67 -8.64 1.44
C CYS A 65 16.82 -7.23 0.88
N ARG A 66 15.90 -6.83 0.01
CA ARG A 66 15.81 -5.48 -0.57
C ARG A 66 14.66 -4.73 0.07
N CYS A 67 14.91 -3.47 0.46
CA CYS A 67 13.91 -2.63 1.11
C CYS A 67 13.31 -1.59 0.17
N PHE A 68 12.02 -1.34 0.36
CA PHE A 68 11.26 -0.31 -0.32
C PHE A 68 10.51 0.50 0.71
N GLN A 69 10.32 1.79 0.50
CA GLN A 69 9.46 2.63 1.34
C GLN A 69 8.66 3.58 0.45
N PRO A 70 7.55 4.15 0.93
CA PRO A 70 6.90 5.26 0.24
C PRO A 70 7.92 6.39 -0.02
N CYS A 71 7.95 6.84 -1.27
CA CYS A 71 8.32 8.21 -1.55
C CYS A 71 7.14 9.10 -1.10
#